data_AF-A0A7L6N4H2-F1
#
_entry.id   AF-A0A7L6N4H2-F1
#
_cell.length_a   1.000
_cell.length_b   1.000
_cell.length_c   1.000
_cell.angle_alpha   90.00
_cell.angle_beta   90.00
_cell.angle_gamma   90.00
#
_symmetry.space_group_name_H-M   'P 1'
#
loop_
_entity.id
_entity.type
_entity.pdbx_description
1 polymer ?
#
loop_
_entity_poly.entity_id
_entity_poly.type
_entity_poly.pdbx_seq_one_letter_code
_entity_poly.pdbx_strand_id
1 'polypeptide(L)'
;MAILDIVKKALLIPLSESFADEELNTHINSCKAYLASCGIDPAFISDESNPMISTIIIIYVKTFFGFKNDGSAKELPKTFDMLVGQVALTKGAN
;
A
#
# COMPACT_ATOMS: atom_id res chain seq x y z
N MET A 1 -5.29 14.59 0.50
CA MET A 1 -3.96 14.41 -0.12
C MET A 1 -4.06 13.15 -0.94
N ALA A 2 -3.56 13.14 -2.17
CA ALA A 2 -3.57 11.92 -2.95
C ALA A 2 -2.74 10.84 -2.24
N ILE A 3 -3.13 9.57 -2.34
CA ILE A 3 -2.36 8.47 -1.74
C ILE A 3 -0.89 8.50 -2.16
N LEU A 4 -0.62 8.93 -3.40
CA LEU A 4 0.72 9.10 -3.95
C LEU A 4 1.55 10.13 -3.16
N ASP A 5 0.98 11.28 -2.80
CA ASP A 5 1.69 12.31 -2.02
C ASP A 5 2.08 11.79 -0.63
N ILE A 6 1.20 11.00 -0.02
CA ILE A 6 1.41 10.40 1.29
C ILE A 6 2.57 9.38 1.20
N VAL A 7 2.56 8.54 0.17
CA VAL A 7 3.60 7.54 -0.08
C VAL A 7 4.94 8.20 -0.39
N LYS A 8 4.97 9.24 -1.24
CA LYS A 8 6.19 10.02 -1.53
C LYS A 8 6.80 10.60 -0.26
N LYS A 9 5.98 11.25 0.58
CA LYS A 9 6.42 11.78 1.88
C LYS A 9 6.95 10.68 2.78
N ALA A 10 6.29 9.52 2.82
CA ALA A 10 6.74 8.38 3.63
C ALA A 10 8.08 7.81 3.16
N LEU A 11 8.38 7.89 1.86
CA LEU A 11 9.64 7.48 1.25
C LEU A 11 10.71 8.58 1.23
N LEU A 12 10.40 9.77 1.77
CA LEU A 12 11.26 10.95 1.73
C LEU A 12 11.59 11.41 0.31
N ILE A 13 10.71 11.14 -0.65
CA ILE A 13 10.82 11.59 -2.04
C ILE A 13 10.18 13.00 -2.13
N PRO A 14 10.90 14.01 -2.66
CA PRO A 14 10.33 15.32 -2.93
C PRO A 14 9.09 15.24 -3.83
N LEU A 15 8.04 16.00 -3.53
CA LEU A 15 6.82 16.02 -4.36
C LEU A 15 7.09 16.53 -5.78
N SER A 16 8.17 17.28 -5.97
CA SER A 16 8.66 17.78 -7.24
C SER A 16 9.33 16.72 -8.12
N GLU A 17 9.70 15.56 -7.56
CA GLU A 17 10.30 14.46 -8.30
C GLU A 17 9.22 13.46 -8.75
N SER A 18 9.27 13.07 -10.03
CA SER A 18 8.30 12.16 -10.66
C SER A 18 8.92 10.84 -11.15
N PHE A 19 10.23 10.64 -10.96
CA PHE A 19 10.93 9.46 -11.47
C PHE A 19 10.39 8.14 -10.89
N ALA A 20 9.82 8.19 -9.68
CA ALA A 20 9.28 7.02 -8.98
C ALA A 20 7.77 6.85 -9.17
N ASP A 21 7.07 7.80 -9.79
CA ASP A 21 5.60 7.87 -9.74
C ASP A 21 4.95 6.64 -10.38
N GLU A 22 5.51 6.14 -11.46
CA GLU A 22 5.01 4.95 -12.16
C GLU A 22 5.17 3.68 -11.31
N GLU A 23 6.34 3.49 -10.70
CA GLU A 23 6.63 2.37 -9.80
C GLU A 23 5.74 2.42 -8.55
N LEU A 24 5.61 3.61 -7.93
CA LEU A 24 4.76 3.81 -6.76
C LEU A 24 3.29 3.51 -7.08
N ASN A 25 2.76 4.03 -8.19
CA ASN A 25 1.39 3.73 -8.61
C ASN A 25 1.18 2.23 -8.86
N THR A 26 2.16 1.55 -9.45
CA THR A 26 2.11 0.10 -9.67
C THR A 26 2.03 -0.66 -8.35
N HIS A 27 2.86 -0.31 -7.36
CA HIS A 27 2.81 -0.94 -6.04
C HIS A 27 1.53 -0.61 -5.27
N ILE A 28 1.04 0.64 -5.35
CA ILE A 28 -0.22 1.05 -4.75
C ILE A 28 -1.38 0.22 -5.31
N ASN A 29 -1.46 0.09 -6.64
CA ASN A 29 -2.51 -0.69 -7.30
C ASN A 29 -2.40 -2.19 -6.96
N SER A 30 -1.18 -2.72 -6.89
CA SER A 30 -0.94 -4.12 -6.48
C SER A 30 -1.40 -4.36 -5.04
N CYS A 31 -1.13 -3.42 -4.13
CA CYS A 31 -1.59 -3.49 -2.74
C CYS A 31 -3.13 -3.43 -2.67
N LYS A 32 -3.77 -2.52 -3.41
CA LYS A 32 -5.24 -2.44 -3.47
C LYS A 32 -5.87 -3.74 -3.99
N ALA A 33 -5.30 -4.33 -5.05
CA ALA A 33 -5.74 -5.62 -5.58
C ALA A 33 -5.56 -6.76 -4.55
N TYR A 34 -4.45 -6.76 -3.80
CA TYR A 34 -4.25 -7.70 -2.70
C TYR A 34 -5.33 -7.57 -1.62
N LEU A 35 -5.63 -6.34 -1.17
CA LEU A 35 -6.68 -6.10 -0.17
C LEU A 35 -8.06 -6.55 -0.66
N ALA A 36 -8.38 -6.31 -1.94
CA ALA A 36 -9.62 -6.81 -2.53
C ALA A 36 -9.65 -8.34 -2.55
N SER A 37 -8.51 -9.00 -2.84
CA SER A 37 -8.41 -10.47 -2.79
C SER A 37 -8.55 -11.04 -1.37
N CYS A 38 -8.22 -10.25 -0.34
CA CYS A 38 -8.46 -10.59 1.05
C CYS A 38 -9.94 -10.44 1.48
N GLY A 39 -10.83 -10.03 0.57
CA GLY A 39 -12.26 -9.85 0.84
C GLY A 39 -12.62 -8.51 1.50
N ILE A 40 -11.73 -7.51 1.46
CA ILE A 40 -12.03 -6.16 1.94
C ILE A 40 -12.87 -5.43 0.90
N ASP A 41 -13.87 -4.66 1.35
CA ASP A 41 -14.74 -3.87 0.49
C ASP A 41 -13.95 -2.90 -0.43
N PRO A 42 -14.13 -2.96 -1.77
CA PRO A 42 -13.45 -2.07 -2.72
C PRO A 42 -13.72 -0.58 -2.51
N ALA A 43 -14.91 -0.21 -2.02
CA ALA A 43 -15.24 1.16 -1.67
C ALA A 43 -14.43 1.63 -0.45
N PHE A 44 -14.19 0.74 0.51
CA PHE A 44 -13.31 1.01 1.65
C PHE A 44 -11.84 1.14 1.23
N ILE A 45 -11.37 0.28 0.30
CA ILE A 45 -10.01 0.35 -0.26
C ILE A 45 -9.80 1.63 -1.09
N SER A 46 -10.84 2.08 -1.78
CA SER A 46 -10.79 3.28 -2.64
C SER A 46 -10.92 4.57 -1.84
N ASP A 47 -11.33 4.51 -0.57
CA ASP A 47 -11.43 5.67 0.30
C ASP A 47 -10.03 6.09 0.79
N GLU A 48 -9.46 7.06 0.07
CA GLU A 48 -8.17 7.68 0.38
C GLU A 48 -8.16 8.46 1.70
N SER A 49 -9.33 8.70 2.32
CA SER A 49 -9.43 9.34 3.64
C SER A 49 -9.09 8.38 4.77
N ASN A 50 -9.09 7.06 4.52
CA ASN A 50 -8.82 6.07 5.56
C ASN A 50 -7.32 6.00 5.91
N PRO A 51 -6.93 6.37 7.15
CA PRO A 51 -5.54 6.29 7.57
C PRO A 51 -5.04 4.85 7.65
N MET A 52 -5.94 3.87 7.86
CA MET A 52 -5.59 2.44 7.87
C MET A 52 -5.13 1.96 6.49
N ILE A 53 -5.90 2.22 5.44
CA ILE A 53 -5.55 1.86 4.06
C ILE A 53 -4.27 2.56 3.64
N SER A 54 -4.14 3.85 3.98
CA SER A 54 -2.90 4.60 3.73
C SER A 54 -1.69 3.96 4.39
N THR A 55 -1.81 3.52 5.65
CA THR A 55 -0.74 2.86 6.39
C THR A 55 -0.35 1.51 5.77
N ILE A 56 -1.34 0.69 5.39
CA ILE A 56 -1.12 -0.60 4.74
C ILE A 56 -0.38 -0.43 3.41
N ILE A 57 -0.81 0.54 2.60
CA ILE A 57 -0.16 0.88 1.32
C ILE A 57 1.28 1.35 1.56
N ILE A 58 1.52 2.22 2.54
CA ILE A 58 2.88 2.69 2.87
C ILE A 58 3.79 1.54 3.25
N ILE A 59 3.32 0.60 4.08
CA ILE A 59 4.11 -0.57 4.49
C ILE A 59 4.45 -1.43 3.27
N TYR A 60 3.45 -1.74 2.43
CA TYR A 60 3.63 -2.53 1.23
C TYR A 60 4.65 -1.88 0.28
N VAL A 61 4.43 -0.61 -0.05
CA VAL A 61 5.32 0.14 -0.95
C VAL A 61 6.72 0.24 -0.35
N LYS A 62 6.90 0.53 0.95
CA LYS A 62 8.25 0.57 1.56
C LYS A 62 8.99 -0.76 1.50
N THR A 63 8.28 -1.87 1.53
CA THR A 63 8.86 -3.21 1.44
C THR A 63 9.35 -3.50 0.02
N PHE A 64 8.56 -3.14 -1.00
CA PHE A 64 8.84 -3.48 -2.40
C PHE A 64 9.52 -2.37 -3.20
N PHE A 65 9.47 -1.12 -2.77
CA PHE A 65 10.09 0.00 -3.47
C PHE A 65 11.61 -0.12 -3.41
N GLY A 66 12.26 0.00 -4.56
CA GLY A 66 13.71 -0.19 -4.68
C GLY A 66 14.16 -1.66 -4.62
N PHE A 67 13.23 -2.61 -4.79
CA PHE A 67 13.60 -4.00 -5.03
C PHE A 67 14.33 -4.13 -6.37
N LYS A 68 15.64 -4.38 -6.30
CA LYS A 68 16.41 -4.78 -7.47
C LYS A 68 16.14 -6.26 -7.72
N ASN A 69 16.13 -6.67 -8.98
CA ASN A 69 15.81 -8.01 -9.52
C ASN A 69 16.74 -9.16 -9.03
N ASP A 70 17.38 -9.02 -7.87
CA ASP A 70 18.39 -9.92 -7.28
C ASP A 70 17.77 -11.09 -6.49
N GLY A 71 16.50 -11.43 -6.76
CA GLY A 71 15.77 -12.54 -6.11
C GLY A 71 15.49 -12.37 -4.61
N SER A 72 15.95 -11.27 -4.03
CA SER A 72 15.94 -10.87 -2.61
C SER A 72 14.63 -10.86 -1.80
N ALA A 73 13.47 -11.28 -2.28
CA ALA A 73 12.15 -10.78 -1.82
C ALA A 73 12.07 -10.44 -0.31
N LYS A 74 12.00 -9.14 0.04
CA LYS A 74 11.80 -8.72 1.44
C LYS A 74 10.44 -9.23 1.89
N GLU A 75 10.45 -9.96 3.00
CA GLU A 75 9.20 -10.38 3.61
C GLU A 75 8.41 -9.18 4.13
N LEU A 76 7.10 -9.21 3.91
CA LEU A 76 6.20 -8.24 4.51
C LEU A 76 6.27 -8.40 6.04
N PRO A 77 6.34 -7.30 6.80
CA PRO A 77 6.38 -7.39 8.25
C PRO A 77 5.09 -8.05 8.77
N LYS A 78 5.17 -8.83 9.85
CA LYS A 78 4.00 -9.46 10.48
C LYS A 78 2.88 -8.47 10.81
N THR A 79 3.24 -7.22 11.07
CA THR A 79 2.30 -6.11 11.29
C THR A 79 1.41 -5.83 10.07
N PHE A 80 1.91 -6.05 8.86
CA PHE A 80 1.11 -5.92 7.64
C PHE A 80 -0.04 -6.92 7.62
N ASP A 81 0.27 -8.20 7.83
CA ASP A 81 -0.72 -9.28 7.85
C ASP A 81 -1.78 -9.05 8.95
N MET A 82 -1.33 -8.63 10.14
CA MET A 82 -2.22 -8.28 11.25
C MET A 82 -3.17 -7.13 10.90
N LEU A 83 -2.68 -6.05 10.26
CA LEU A 83 -3.51 -4.91 9.84
C LEU A 83 -4.52 -5.32 8.77
N VAL A 84 -4.09 -6.09 7.78
CA VAL A 84 -4.98 -6.59 6.72
C VAL A 84 -6.07 -7.48 7.31
N GLY A 85 -5.71 -8.39 8.22
CA GLY A 85 -6.67 -9.23 8.93
C GLY A 85 -7.67 -8.42 9.74
N GLN A 86 -7.24 -7.40 10.47
CA GLN A 86 -8.15 -6.52 11.21
C GLN A 86 -9.11 -5.76 10.30
N VAL A 87 -8.63 -5.26 9.17
CA VAL A 87 -9.48 -4.56 8.19
C VAL A 87 -10.46 -5.53 7.54
N ALA A 88 -10.02 -6.74 7.16
CA ALA A 88 -10.89 -7.76 6.60
C ALA A 88 -11.99 -8.21 7.58
N LEU A 89 -11.69 -8.29 8.88
CA LEU A 89 -12.69 -8.62 9.90
C LEU A 89 -13.68 -7.49 10.16
N THR A 90 -13.24 -6.22 10.06
CA THR A 90 -14.07 -5.05 10.41
C THR A 90 -14.84 -4.50 9.21
N LYS A 91 -14.31 -4.69 8.00
CA LYS A 91 -14.75 -4.10 6.73
C LYS A 91 -14.73 -5.13 5.59
N GLY A 92 -14.88 -6.41 5.94
CA GLY A 92 -15.09 -7.47 4.97
C GLY A 92 -16.36 -7.21 4.17
N ALA A 93 -16.31 -7.48 2.87
CA ALA A 93 -17.47 -7.44 1.99
C ALA A 93 -18.47 -8.50 2.46
N ASN A 94 -19.48 -8.09 3.23
CA ASN A 94 -20.67 -8.90 3.53
C ASN A 94 -21.71 -8.71 2.44
#